data_AF-A0A428YKD6-F1
#
_entry.id   AF-A0A428YKD6-F1
#
_cell.length_a   1.000
_cell.length_b   1.000
_cell.length_c   1.000
_cell.angle_alpha   90.00
_cell.angle_beta   90.00
_cell.angle_gamma   90.00
#
_symmetry.space_group_name_H-M   'P 1'
#
loop_
_entity.id
_entity.type
_entity.pdbx_description
1 polymer ?
#
loop_
_entity_poly.entity_id
_entity_poly.type
_entity_poly.pdbx_seq_one_letter_code
_entity_poly.pdbx_strand_id
1 'polypeptide(L)'
;MRADMSVVYLVHTRADRAWQFRQALEGAGHVVVTDTDLLAVVTATRVLTELRLTGRPVERSSVVVAGSDELVEMAPLLIAIGIRNLVFWRQADAWSVPLARIARDADVVVDLCATPVEDPRTSGQASPLIVRLPALADCLAVLPGLLAALVDTQAGRLQVDVLAAVAQMLAATAAPGAAWATPDPALTDSIAWAAQCALCHPRGG
;
A
#
# COMPACT_ATOMS: atom_id res chain seq x y z
N MET A 1 23.21 -27.47 -2.88
CA MET A 1 22.16 -27.45 -1.84
C MET A 1 21.24 -26.28 -2.18
N ARG A 2 20.05 -26.54 -2.75
CA ARG A 2 19.04 -25.49 -2.97
C ARG A 2 18.59 -25.05 -1.58
N ALA A 3 18.77 -23.79 -1.21
CA ALA A 3 18.02 -23.25 -0.10
C ALA A 3 16.55 -23.33 -0.50
N ASP A 4 15.76 -24.04 0.29
CA ASP A 4 14.31 -24.09 0.12
C ASP A 4 13.79 -22.69 0.48
N MET A 5 13.72 -21.80 -0.50
CA MET A 5 13.21 -20.44 -0.29
C MET A 5 11.71 -20.54 -0.05
N SER A 6 11.34 -20.64 1.22
CA SER A 6 9.94 -20.59 1.61
C SER A 6 9.49 -19.14 1.76
N VAL A 7 8.32 -18.85 1.19
CA VAL A 7 7.61 -17.60 1.40
C VAL A 7 6.77 -17.75 2.66
N VAL A 8 6.91 -16.81 3.59
CA VAL A 8 6.23 -16.79 4.88
C VAL A 8 5.24 -15.62 4.89
N TYR A 9 3.98 -15.91 5.18
CA TYR A 9 2.97 -14.88 5.43
C TYR A 9 2.77 -14.69 6.93
N LEU A 10 3.06 -13.48 7.43
CA LEU A 10 2.87 -13.10 8.82
C LEU A 10 1.51 -12.40 8.99
N VAL A 11 0.61 -13.09 9.70
CA VAL A 11 -0.75 -12.62 10.03
C VAL A 11 -0.81 -11.98 11.40
N HIS A 12 -1.67 -10.96 11.53
CA HIS A 12 -2.09 -10.34 12.79
C HIS A 12 -0.95 -9.97 13.75
N THR A 13 0.20 -9.61 13.17
CA THR A 13 1.39 -9.24 13.92
C THR A 13 1.42 -7.73 14.08
N ARG A 14 1.53 -7.25 15.32
CA ARG A 14 1.69 -5.81 15.61
C ARG A 14 2.89 -5.26 14.81
N ALA A 15 2.78 -4.04 14.30
CA ALA A 15 3.77 -3.46 13.39
C ALA A 15 5.22 -3.49 13.95
N ASP A 16 5.38 -3.23 15.25
CA ASP A 16 6.67 -3.29 15.96
C ASP A 16 7.30 -4.69 15.95
N ARG A 17 6.48 -5.73 16.08
CA ARG A 17 6.93 -7.13 16.04
C ARG A 17 7.07 -7.66 14.62
N ALA A 18 6.22 -7.21 13.70
CA ALA A 18 6.24 -7.64 12.30
C ALA A 18 7.58 -7.30 11.64
N TRP A 19 8.14 -6.12 11.95
CA TRP A 19 9.46 -5.73 11.47
C TRP A 19 10.58 -6.63 12.01
N GLN A 20 10.56 -6.95 13.31
CA GLN A 20 11.57 -7.83 13.92
C GLN A 20 11.51 -9.25 13.35
N PHE A 21 10.31 -9.81 13.19
CA PHE A 21 10.12 -11.13 12.57
C PHE A 21 10.53 -11.13 11.10
N ARG A 22 10.16 -10.08 10.34
CA ARG A 22 10.59 -9.90 8.96
C ARG A 22 12.11 -9.96 8.87
N GLN A 23 12.81 -9.14 9.66
CA GLN A 23 14.28 -9.09 9.64
C GLN A 23 14.92 -10.45 9.96
N ALA A 24 14.39 -11.16 10.96
CA ALA A 24 14.91 -12.47 11.34
C ALA A 24 14.68 -13.54 10.25
N LEU A 25 13.49 -13.56 9.65
CA LEU A 25 13.12 -14.51 8.60
C LEU A 25 13.86 -14.23 7.29
N GLU A 26 13.96 -12.96 6.89
CA GLU A 26 14.74 -12.54 5.71
C GLU A 26 16.24 -12.84 5.90
N GLY A 27 16.77 -12.66 7.12
CA GLY A 27 18.13 -13.08 7.47
C GLY A 27 18.36 -14.59 7.41
N ALA A 28 17.30 -15.39 7.56
CA ALA A 28 17.33 -16.84 7.38
C ALA A 28 17.06 -17.29 5.93
N GLY A 29 16.86 -16.35 4.99
CA GLY A 29 16.63 -16.64 3.58
C GLY A 29 15.16 -16.86 3.20
N HIS A 30 14.20 -16.46 4.05
CA HIS A 30 12.78 -16.50 3.76
C HIS A 30 12.28 -15.18 3.17
N VAL A 31 11.36 -15.25 2.22
CA VAL A 31 10.62 -14.04 1.78
C VAL A 31 9.44 -13.83 2.70
N VAL A 32 9.26 -12.60 3.18
CA VAL A 32 8.17 -12.29 4.11
C VAL A 32 7.13 -11.39 3.46
N VAL A 33 5.88 -11.83 3.54
CA VAL A 33 4.67 -11.04 3.25
C VAL A 33 3.94 -10.80 4.56
N THR A 34 3.36 -9.62 4.74
CA THR A 34 2.69 -9.19 5.97
C THR A 34 1.32 -8.59 5.67
N ASP A 35 0.46 -8.51 6.68
CA ASP A 35 -0.81 -7.76 6.58
C ASP A 35 -0.58 -6.32 6.12
N THR A 36 0.49 -5.69 6.60
CA THR A 36 0.86 -4.33 6.21
C THR A 36 1.17 -4.19 4.73
N ASP A 37 1.76 -5.20 4.08
CA ASP A 37 1.99 -5.18 2.62
C ASP A 37 0.67 -5.17 1.84
N LEU A 38 -0.28 -6.02 2.26
CA LEU A 38 -1.59 -6.11 1.62
C LEU A 38 -2.39 -4.82 1.80
N LEU A 39 -2.41 -4.29 3.03
CA LEU A 39 -3.04 -3.00 3.35
C LEU A 39 -2.41 -1.87 2.54
N ALA A 40 -1.08 -1.87 2.39
CA ALA A 40 -0.36 -0.86 1.63
C ALA A 40 -0.75 -0.88 0.15
N VAL A 41 -0.73 -2.05 -0.49
CA VAL A 41 -1.12 -2.22 -1.90
C VAL A 41 -2.54 -1.75 -2.15
N VAL A 42 -3.50 -2.20 -1.35
CA VAL A 42 -4.92 -1.86 -1.52
C VAL A 42 -5.17 -0.37 -1.27
N THR A 43 -4.51 0.22 -0.28
CA THR A 43 -4.61 1.66 0.00
C THR A 43 -4.01 2.48 -1.14
N ALA A 44 -2.83 2.12 -1.64
CA ALA A 44 -2.21 2.77 -2.80
C ALA A 44 -3.09 2.65 -4.06
N THR A 45 -3.71 1.49 -4.25
CA THR A 45 -4.67 1.25 -5.33
C THR A 45 -5.86 2.21 -5.24
N ARG A 46 -6.41 2.40 -4.04
CA ARG A 46 -7.49 3.37 -3.81
C ARG A 46 -7.05 4.79 -4.11
N VAL A 47 -5.86 5.21 -3.68
CA VAL A 47 -5.29 6.53 -4.03
C VAL A 47 -5.23 6.72 -5.54
N LEU A 48 -4.65 5.76 -6.28
CA LEU A 48 -4.54 5.82 -7.74
C LEU A 48 -5.91 5.87 -8.41
N THR A 49 -6.87 5.09 -7.91
CA THR A 49 -8.23 5.03 -8.44
C THR A 49 -8.94 6.37 -8.24
N GLU A 50 -8.87 6.96 -7.05
CA GLU A 50 -9.49 8.25 -6.73
C GLU A 50 -8.87 9.41 -7.53
N LEU A 51 -7.54 9.44 -7.68
CA LEU A 51 -6.86 10.42 -8.52
C LEU A 51 -7.29 10.29 -9.99
N ARG A 52 -7.37 9.06 -10.51
CA ARG A 52 -7.85 8.79 -11.87
C ARG A 52 -9.30 9.24 -12.06
N LEU A 53 -10.19 8.91 -11.13
CA LEU A 53 -11.61 9.26 -11.20
C LEU A 53 -11.84 10.77 -11.15
N THR A 54 -10.98 11.50 -10.43
CA THR A 54 -11.05 12.96 -10.34
C THR A 54 -10.22 13.68 -11.42
N GLY A 55 -9.61 12.93 -12.35
CA GLY A 55 -8.80 13.50 -13.43
C GLY A 55 -7.52 14.18 -12.96
N ARG A 56 -7.04 13.87 -11.76
CA ARG A 56 -5.82 14.45 -11.18
C ARG A 56 -4.59 13.62 -11.57
N PRO A 57 -3.55 14.23 -12.16
CA PRO A 57 -2.31 13.50 -12.48
C PRO A 57 -1.55 13.16 -11.20
N VAL A 58 -1.10 11.91 -11.10
CA VAL A 58 -0.42 11.34 -9.92
C VAL A 58 0.80 12.18 -9.52
N GLU A 59 1.65 12.52 -10.49
CA GLU A 59 2.90 13.24 -10.27
C GLU A 59 2.75 14.70 -9.84
N ARG A 60 1.54 15.28 -9.97
CA ARG A 60 1.23 16.65 -9.52
C ARG A 60 0.34 16.69 -8.28
N SER A 61 -0.09 15.52 -7.79
CA SER A 61 -0.99 15.45 -6.64
C SER A 61 -0.25 15.63 -5.32
N SER A 62 -0.82 16.43 -4.44
CA SER A 62 -0.40 16.64 -3.05
C SER A 62 -1.08 15.63 -2.14
N VAL A 63 -0.31 14.76 -1.50
CA VAL A 63 -0.82 13.70 -0.65
C VAL A 63 -0.33 13.89 0.78
N VAL A 64 -1.27 13.94 1.73
CA VAL A 64 -0.99 13.95 3.16
C VAL A 64 -1.21 12.54 3.70
N VAL A 65 -0.23 11.99 4.39
CA VAL A 65 -0.33 10.70 5.10
C VAL A 65 -0.49 10.98 6.58
N ALA A 66 -1.70 10.77 7.09
CA ALA A 66 -2.04 10.92 8.51
C ALA A 66 -1.84 9.59 9.24
N GLY A 67 -1.17 9.62 10.39
CA GLY A 67 -0.85 8.40 11.16
C GLY A 67 0.30 7.61 10.53
N SER A 68 1.32 8.29 9.99
CA SER A 68 2.42 7.65 9.24
C SER A 68 3.17 6.54 9.98
N ASP A 69 3.10 6.51 11.31
CA ASP A 69 3.75 5.49 12.14
C ASP A 69 3.04 4.13 12.07
N GLU A 70 1.77 4.09 11.63
CA GLU A 70 0.95 2.87 11.55
C GLU A 70 1.29 1.99 10.34
N LEU A 71 1.80 2.59 9.26
CA LEU A 71 2.13 1.88 8.02
C LEU A 71 3.34 2.49 7.31
N VAL A 72 4.52 2.17 7.83
CA VAL A 72 5.81 2.73 7.38
C VAL A 72 6.06 2.54 5.87
N GLU A 73 5.64 1.40 5.31
CA GLU A 73 5.80 1.08 3.88
C GLU A 73 4.94 1.95 2.95
N MET A 74 3.98 2.72 3.49
CA MET A 74 3.12 3.59 2.69
C MET A 74 3.92 4.68 1.98
N ALA A 75 4.87 5.30 2.67
CA ALA A 75 5.70 6.37 2.11
C ALA A 75 6.51 5.93 0.87
N PRO A 76 7.36 4.89 0.95
CA PRO A 76 8.12 4.44 -0.22
C PRO A 76 7.19 3.90 -1.33
N LEU A 77 6.06 3.29 -0.98
CA LEU A 77 5.09 2.82 -1.97
C LEU A 77 4.44 3.98 -2.74
N LEU A 78 4.00 5.04 -2.06
CA LEU A 78 3.42 6.23 -2.72
C LEU A 78 4.44 6.93 -3.64
N ILE A 79 5.72 6.94 -3.26
CA ILE A 79 6.80 7.42 -4.13
C ILE A 79 6.96 6.51 -5.35
N ALA A 80 7.00 5.19 -5.16
CA ALA A 80 7.19 4.20 -6.23
C ALA A 80 6.06 4.23 -7.27
N ILE A 81 4.83 4.54 -6.87
CA ILE A 81 3.70 4.73 -7.80
C ILE A 81 3.69 6.10 -8.49
N GLY A 82 4.58 7.03 -8.10
CA GLY A 82 4.80 8.31 -8.78
C GLY A 82 4.35 9.56 -8.04
N ILE A 83 3.90 9.47 -6.78
CA ILE A 83 3.55 10.67 -5.99
C ILE A 83 4.84 11.43 -5.62
N ARG A 84 4.88 12.72 -5.95
CA ARG A 84 6.06 13.57 -5.72
C ARG A 84 5.92 14.53 -4.54
N ASN A 85 4.70 14.88 -4.17
CA ASN A 85 4.42 15.80 -3.07
C ASN A 85 3.75 15.04 -1.93
N LEU A 86 4.56 14.62 -0.95
CA LEU A 86 4.14 13.86 0.22
C LEU A 86 4.41 14.66 1.49
N VAL A 87 3.39 14.77 2.34
CA VAL A 87 3.51 15.35 3.68
C VAL A 87 3.05 14.32 4.70
N PHE A 88 3.84 14.13 5.75
CA PHE A 88 3.52 13.20 6.83
C PHE A 88 2.99 13.98 8.04
N TRP A 89 1.94 13.44 8.65
CA TRP A 89 1.39 13.96 9.88
C TRP A 89 1.23 12.83 10.89
N ARG A 90 1.72 13.05 12.11
CA ARG A 90 1.54 12.12 13.22
C ARG A 90 0.55 12.70 14.20
N GLN A 91 -0.18 11.81 14.87
CA GLN A 91 -1.13 12.22 15.91
C GLN A 91 -0.47 12.97 17.06
N ALA A 92 0.81 12.69 17.34
CA ALA A 92 1.60 13.43 18.32
C ALA A 92 1.80 14.92 17.94
N ASP A 93 1.74 15.26 16.66
CA ASP A 93 1.95 16.62 16.17
C ASP A 93 0.66 17.47 16.24
N ALA A 94 -0.50 16.84 16.52
CA ALA A 94 -1.84 17.43 16.43
C ALA A 94 -2.03 18.74 17.21
N TRP A 95 -1.41 18.87 18.38
CA TRP A 95 -1.51 20.06 19.23
C TRP A 95 -0.79 21.27 18.64
N SER A 96 0.30 21.05 17.90
CA SER A 96 1.09 22.13 17.30
C SER A 96 0.64 22.43 15.87
N VAL A 97 0.26 21.38 15.12
CA VAL A 97 -0.15 21.47 13.72
C VAL A 97 -1.35 20.54 13.51
N PRO A 98 -2.59 21.06 13.55
CA PRO A 98 -3.78 20.25 13.31
C PRO A 98 -3.82 19.69 11.89
N LEU A 99 -4.32 18.46 11.71
CA LEU A 99 -4.41 17.82 10.39
C LEU A 99 -5.18 18.68 9.38
N ALA A 100 -6.31 19.29 9.78
CA ALA A 100 -7.12 20.17 8.93
C ALA A 100 -6.32 21.36 8.35
N ARG A 101 -5.27 21.82 9.04
CA ARG A 101 -4.40 22.89 8.55
C ARG A 101 -3.47 22.38 7.44
N ILE A 102 -2.91 21.19 7.59
CA ILE A 102 -1.99 20.58 6.62
C ILE A 102 -2.75 20.07 5.39
N ALA A 103 -3.92 19.49 5.61
CA ALA A 103 -4.76 18.88 4.58
C ALA A 103 -5.51 19.89 3.70
N ARG A 104 -5.47 21.20 4.02
CA ARG A 104 -6.26 22.24 3.34
C ARG A 104 -6.03 22.28 1.83
N ASP A 105 -4.76 22.16 1.43
CA ASP A 105 -4.33 22.24 0.03
C ASP A 105 -3.92 20.86 -0.53
N ALA A 106 -4.29 19.78 0.17
CA ALA A 106 -4.05 18.42 -0.28
C ALA A 106 -5.10 17.99 -1.30
N ASP A 107 -4.67 17.19 -2.27
CA ASP A 107 -5.57 16.48 -3.18
C ASP A 107 -6.13 15.22 -2.51
N VAL A 108 -5.27 14.52 -1.73
CA VAL A 108 -5.62 13.29 -1.03
C VAL A 108 -5.08 13.31 0.39
N VAL A 109 -5.90 12.85 1.34
CA VAL A 109 -5.48 12.47 2.69
C VAL A 109 -5.58 10.95 2.79
N VAL A 110 -4.45 10.29 3.02
CA VAL A 110 -4.39 8.88 3.39
C VAL A 110 -4.48 8.82 4.91
N ASP A 111 -5.62 8.37 5.43
CA ASP A 111 -5.86 8.25 6.87
C ASP A 111 -5.54 6.83 7.34
N LEU A 112 -4.39 6.69 8.00
CA LEU A 112 -3.89 5.44 8.59
C LEU A 112 -4.22 5.34 10.09
N CYS A 113 -4.86 6.35 10.69
CA CYS A 113 -5.08 6.38 12.13
C CYS A 113 -6.07 5.27 12.54
N ALA A 114 -5.77 4.55 13.64
CA ALA A 114 -6.65 3.51 14.17
C ALA A 114 -8.04 4.03 14.55
N THR A 115 -8.11 5.28 15.04
CA THR A 115 -9.35 6.04 15.13
C THR A 115 -9.35 7.05 14.00
N PRO A 116 -10.32 6.98 13.07
CA PRO A 116 -10.32 7.88 11.93
C PRO A 116 -10.36 9.33 12.38
N VAL A 117 -9.57 10.17 11.73
CA VAL A 117 -9.60 11.60 12.02
C VAL A 117 -10.92 12.18 11.48
N GLU A 118 -11.42 13.22 12.14
CA GLU A 118 -12.55 13.99 11.60
C GLU A 118 -12.22 14.45 10.18
N ASP A 119 -13.23 14.39 9.31
CA ASP A 119 -13.10 14.80 7.92
C ASP A 119 -12.60 16.25 7.87
N PRO A 120 -11.38 16.52 7.34
CA PRO A 120 -10.84 17.87 7.30
C PRO A 120 -11.59 18.78 6.31
N ARG A 121 -12.52 18.25 5.51
CA ARG A 121 -13.32 19.02 4.56
C ARG A 121 -14.37 19.86 5.27
N THR A 122 -14.53 21.07 4.76
CA THR A 122 -15.72 21.88 5.06
C THR A 122 -16.90 21.48 4.18
N SER A 123 -18.13 21.77 4.63
CA SER A 123 -19.35 21.48 3.86
C SER A 123 -19.30 22.13 2.47
N GLY A 124 -19.51 21.33 1.42
CA GLY A 124 -19.42 21.77 0.02
C GLY A 124 -18.05 21.63 -0.65
N GLN A 125 -17.02 21.17 0.08
CA GLN A 125 -15.68 20.98 -0.47
C GLN A 125 -15.50 19.58 -1.08
N ALA A 126 -15.01 19.53 -2.33
CA ALA A 126 -14.72 18.26 -3.03
C ALA A 126 -13.33 17.67 -2.74
N SER A 127 -12.48 18.40 -1.99
CA SER A 127 -11.08 18.06 -1.69
C SER A 127 -10.77 18.40 -0.23
N PRO A 128 -9.83 17.70 0.44
CA PRO A 128 -9.10 16.52 -0.04
C PRO A 128 -10.00 15.28 -0.14
N LEU A 129 -9.68 14.38 -1.06
CA LEU A 129 -10.23 13.03 -1.07
C LEU A 129 -9.65 12.26 0.12
N ILE A 130 -10.48 11.53 0.86
CA ILE A 130 -10.02 10.76 2.02
C ILE A 130 -9.97 9.29 1.66
N VAL A 131 -8.76 8.74 1.64
CA VAL A 131 -8.52 7.32 1.48
C VAL A 131 -8.21 6.74 2.86
N ARG A 132 -9.14 5.95 3.38
CA ARG A 132 -8.97 5.26 4.66
C ARG A 132 -8.35 3.89 4.46
N LEU A 133 -7.62 3.45 5.49
CA LEU A 133 -7.14 2.08 5.57
C LEU A 133 -8.31 1.10 5.36
N PRO A 134 -8.21 0.14 4.43
CA PRO A 134 -9.23 -0.88 4.20
C PRO A 134 -9.27 -1.87 5.36
N ALA A 135 -10.37 -2.63 5.47
CA ALA A 135 -10.37 -3.81 6.33
C ALA A 135 -9.41 -4.86 5.74
N LEU A 136 -8.66 -5.57 6.60
CA LEU A 136 -7.75 -6.61 6.13
C LEU A 136 -8.46 -7.67 5.27
N ALA A 137 -9.70 -8.01 5.61
CA ALA A 137 -10.53 -8.93 4.83
C ALA A 137 -10.69 -8.50 3.36
N ASP A 138 -10.75 -7.19 3.09
CA ASP A 138 -10.88 -6.62 1.74
C ASP A 138 -9.56 -6.61 0.95
N CYS A 139 -8.46 -7.10 1.57
CA CYS A 139 -7.13 -7.12 0.98
C CYS A 139 -6.62 -8.54 0.69
N LEU A 140 -7.30 -9.56 1.21
CA LEU A 140 -6.82 -10.94 1.14
C LEU A 140 -6.78 -11.50 -0.28
N ALA A 141 -7.56 -10.97 -1.23
CA ALA A 141 -7.50 -11.41 -2.62
C ALA A 141 -6.15 -11.09 -3.30
N VAL A 142 -5.33 -10.20 -2.72
CA VAL A 142 -4.00 -9.88 -3.24
C VAL A 142 -2.97 -10.97 -2.92
N LEU A 143 -3.17 -11.66 -1.80
CA LEU A 143 -2.17 -12.58 -1.25
C LEU A 143 -1.84 -13.75 -2.19
N PRO A 144 -2.80 -14.50 -2.79
CA PRO A 144 -2.47 -15.66 -3.61
C PRO A 144 -1.59 -15.32 -4.81
N GLY A 145 -1.86 -14.20 -5.49
CA GLY A 145 -1.08 -13.77 -6.65
C GLY A 145 0.34 -13.32 -6.27
N LEU A 146 0.48 -12.60 -5.14
CA LEU A 146 1.79 -12.25 -4.61
C LEU A 146 2.62 -13.48 -4.24
N LEU A 147 2.02 -14.44 -3.53
CA LEU A 147 2.71 -15.67 -3.13
C LEU A 147 3.15 -16.49 -4.36
N ALA A 148 2.28 -16.64 -5.36
CA ALA A 148 2.60 -17.32 -6.61
C ALA A 148 3.81 -16.69 -7.31
N ALA A 149 3.81 -15.36 -7.47
CA ALA A 149 4.91 -14.65 -8.10
C ALA A 149 6.24 -14.82 -7.36
N LEU A 150 6.23 -14.76 -6.03
CA LEU A 150 7.44 -14.89 -5.21
C LEU A 150 8.02 -16.30 -5.28
N VAL A 151 7.16 -17.33 -5.27
CA VAL A 151 7.58 -18.74 -5.41
C VAL A 151 8.16 -18.98 -6.80
N ASP A 152 7.47 -18.54 -7.86
CA ASP A 152 7.87 -18.81 -9.25
C ASP A 152 9.18 -18.12 -9.64
N THR A 153 9.39 -16.89 -9.15
CA THR A 153 10.61 -16.11 -9.45
C THR A 153 11.76 -16.40 -8.51
N GLN A 154 11.53 -17.16 -7.43
CA GLN A 154 12.49 -17.40 -6.37
C GLN A 154 13.10 -16.10 -5.83
N ALA A 155 12.26 -15.07 -5.66
CA ALA A 155 12.70 -13.77 -5.19
C ALA A 155 13.36 -13.88 -3.81
N GLY A 156 14.43 -13.13 -3.55
CA GLY A 156 15.09 -13.11 -2.23
C GLY A 156 14.41 -12.18 -1.22
N ARG A 157 13.53 -11.29 -1.67
CA ARG A 157 12.79 -10.33 -0.84
C ARG A 157 11.56 -9.79 -1.59
N LEU A 158 10.54 -9.37 -0.85
CA LEU A 158 9.44 -8.58 -1.41
C LEU A 158 9.89 -7.12 -1.55
N GLN A 159 9.94 -6.60 -2.77
CA GLN A 159 10.38 -5.23 -3.04
C GLN A 159 9.18 -4.29 -3.16
N VAL A 160 9.37 -3.02 -2.80
CA VAL A 160 8.33 -1.99 -2.94
C VAL A 160 7.84 -1.84 -4.39
N ASP A 161 8.71 -2.04 -5.37
CA ASP A 161 8.35 -2.01 -6.80
C ASP A 161 7.33 -3.08 -7.18
N VAL A 162 7.36 -4.23 -6.51
CA VAL A 162 6.37 -5.31 -6.68
C VAL A 162 5.02 -4.85 -6.17
N LEU A 163 4.99 -4.26 -4.97
CA LEU A 163 3.76 -3.69 -4.39
C LEU A 163 3.20 -2.56 -5.26
N ALA A 164 4.07 -1.70 -5.80
CA ALA A 164 3.70 -0.61 -6.68
C ALA A 164 3.10 -1.12 -8.01
N ALA A 165 3.73 -2.12 -8.63
CA ALA A 165 3.23 -2.73 -9.86
C ALA A 165 1.86 -3.38 -9.67
N VAL A 166 1.67 -4.11 -8.55
CA VAL A 166 0.37 -4.70 -8.21
C VAL A 166 -0.66 -3.60 -7.96
N ALA A 167 -0.34 -2.55 -7.20
CA ALA A 167 -1.26 -1.45 -6.95
C ALA A 167 -1.67 -0.71 -8.23
N GLN A 168 -0.73 -0.48 -9.16
CA GLN A 168 -1.01 0.12 -10.47
C GLN A 168 -1.91 -0.77 -11.33
N MET A 169 -1.64 -2.08 -11.38
CA MET A 169 -2.46 -3.05 -12.10
C MET A 169 -3.88 -3.08 -11.54
N LEU A 170 -4.03 -3.18 -10.22
CA LEU A 170 -5.34 -3.17 -9.57
C LEU A 170 -6.06 -1.85 -9.85
N ALA A 171 -5.38 -0.71 -9.80
CA ALA A 171 -6.00 0.59 -10.03
C ALA A 171 -6.47 0.73 -11.49
N ALA A 172 -5.72 0.15 -12.43
CA ALA A 172 -6.10 0.12 -13.84
C ALA A 172 -7.39 -0.67 -14.07
N THR A 173 -7.59 -1.78 -13.35
CA THR A 173 -8.72 -2.71 -13.51
C THR A 173 -9.88 -2.46 -12.55
N ALA A 174 -9.69 -1.66 -11.50
CA ALA A 174 -10.68 -1.40 -10.47
C ALA A 174 -11.91 -0.66 -10.99
N ALA A 175 -13.09 -1.17 -10.62
CA ALA A 175 -14.31 -0.37 -10.56
C ALA A 175 -14.27 0.58 -9.33
N PRO A 176 -14.93 1.75 -9.38
CA PRO A 176 -15.00 2.65 -8.23
C PRO A 176 -15.56 1.93 -6.98
N GLY A 177 -14.84 2.02 -5.86
CA GLY A 177 -15.28 1.41 -4.59
C GLY A 177 -15.19 -0.12 -4.52
N ALA A 178 -14.50 -0.78 -5.46
CA ALA A 178 -14.33 -2.23 -5.43
C ALA A 178 -13.63 -2.70 -4.14
N ALA A 179 -14.20 -3.73 -3.51
CA ALA A 179 -13.56 -4.48 -2.44
C ALA A 179 -12.89 -5.71 -3.04
N TRP A 180 -11.64 -5.99 -2.65
CA TRP A 180 -10.89 -7.16 -3.09
C TRP A 180 -10.91 -8.26 -2.02
N ALA A 181 -12.12 -8.61 -1.58
CA ALA A 181 -12.32 -9.55 -0.48
C ALA A 181 -12.20 -11.02 -0.92
N THR A 182 -12.65 -11.34 -2.14
CA THR A 182 -12.70 -12.73 -2.61
C THR A 182 -11.63 -12.97 -3.68
N PRO A 183 -10.71 -13.93 -3.47
CA PRO A 183 -9.81 -14.37 -4.52
C PRO A 183 -10.61 -14.92 -5.71
N ASP A 184 -10.33 -14.38 -6.88
CA ASP A 184 -10.79 -14.90 -8.18
C ASP A 184 -9.54 -15.38 -8.96
N PRO A 185 -9.58 -16.53 -9.65
CA PRO A 185 -8.43 -17.00 -10.42
C PRO A 185 -7.89 -15.98 -11.42
N ALA A 186 -8.75 -15.26 -12.15
CA ALA A 186 -8.28 -14.27 -13.13
C ALA A 186 -7.59 -13.07 -12.46
N LEU A 187 -8.12 -12.62 -11.32
CA LEU A 187 -7.46 -11.60 -10.50
C LEU A 187 -6.11 -12.11 -9.96
N THR A 188 -6.08 -13.34 -9.46
CA THR A 188 -4.87 -14.00 -8.94
C THR A 188 -3.77 -14.05 -9.99
N ASP A 189 -4.10 -14.48 -11.20
CA ASP A 189 -3.17 -14.56 -12.34
C ASP A 189 -2.67 -13.17 -12.75
N SER A 190 -3.56 -12.17 -12.76
CA SER A 190 -3.19 -10.79 -13.09
C SER A 190 -2.23 -10.18 -12.06
N ILE A 191 -2.45 -10.45 -10.78
CA ILE A 191 -1.57 -10.02 -9.68
C ILE A 191 -0.22 -10.73 -9.79
N ALA A 192 -0.22 -12.05 -9.99
CA ALA A 192 1.01 -12.82 -10.14
C ALA A 192 1.84 -12.31 -11.32
N TRP A 193 1.21 -12.08 -12.46
CA TRP A 193 1.87 -11.55 -13.65
C TRP A 193 2.48 -10.16 -13.41
N ALA A 194 1.73 -9.23 -12.82
CA ALA A 194 2.24 -7.89 -12.51
C ALA A 194 3.44 -7.94 -11.55
N ALA A 195 3.35 -8.78 -10.52
CA ALA A 195 4.43 -8.98 -9.55
C ALA A 195 5.67 -9.62 -10.20
N GLN A 196 5.50 -10.63 -11.04
CA GLN A 196 6.59 -11.28 -11.78
C GLN A 196 7.29 -10.28 -12.72
N CYS A 197 6.55 -9.47 -13.46
CA CYS A 197 7.13 -8.44 -14.32
C CYS A 197 8.03 -7.47 -13.55
N ALA A 198 7.59 -7.05 -12.36
CA ALA A 198 8.38 -6.17 -11.48
C ALA A 198 9.61 -6.87 -10.91
N LEU A 199 9.50 -8.14 -10.50
CA LEU A 199 10.61 -8.94 -9.99
C LEU A 199 11.69 -9.19 -11.07
N CYS A 200 11.29 -9.32 -12.33
CA CYS A 200 12.20 -9.47 -13.47
C CYS A 200 12.85 -8.15 -13.93
N HIS A 201 12.27 -6.99 -13.57
CA HIS A 201 12.78 -5.66 -13.94
C HIS A 201 12.95 -4.78 -12.69
N PRO A 202 13.82 -5.16 -11.74
CA PRO A 202 14.06 -4.33 -10.56
C PRO A 202 14.55 -2.96 -11.03
N ARG A 203 13.81 -1.88 -10.69
CA ARG A 203 14.25 -0.52 -10.96
C ARG A 203 15.33 -0.14 -9.94
N GLY A 204 16.53 -0.67 -10.15
CA GLY A 204 17.73 -0.31 -9.39
C GLY A 204 17.98 -1.21 -8.19
N GLY A 205 19.10 -1.94 -8.24
CA GLY A 205 19.89 -2.28 -7.06
C GLY A 205 20.86 -1.17 -6.73
#